data_AF-X1CYF4-F1
#
_entry.id   AF-X1CYF4-F1
#
_cell.length_a   1.000
_cell.length_b   1.000
_cell.length_c   1.000
_cell.angle_alpha   90.00
_cell.angle_beta   90.00
_cell.angle_gamma   90.00
#
_symmetry.space_group_name_H-M   'P 1'
#
loop_
_entity.id
_entity.type
_entity.pdbx_description
1 polymer ?
#
loop_
_entity_poly.entity_id
_entity_poly.type
_entity_poly.pdbx_seq_one_letter_code
_entity_poly.pdbx_strand_id
1 'polypeptide(L)'
;MTSARQMVVTLLTVAVVCSIILSFVYSFTTPRIIETQKNMTLDGLKQVISAHEFVEIIPDTLWNAVDSLGNNTGIVFRVFPQGYAGPIPITVGLDLDATITGIRIASAAEGLKETPGLGVKITEPDFTEQFTGKTVSQINIKSDGG
;
A
#
# COMPACT_ATOMS: atom_id res chain seq x y z
N MET A 1 -10.18 47.34 29.19
CA MET A 1 -9.88 46.75 27.85
C MET A 1 -8.49 46.11 27.76
N THR A 2 -7.64 46.17 28.79
CA THR A 2 -6.25 45.67 28.75
C THR A 2 -6.14 44.15 28.90
N SER A 3 -6.95 43.52 29.75
CA SER A 3 -6.87 42.07 30.01
C SER A 3 -7.26 41.21 28.80
N ALA A 4 -8.33 41.56 28.08
CA ALA A 4 -8.74 40.83 26.87
C ALA A 4 -7.67 40.93 25.76
N ARG A 5 -7.05 42.10 25.58
CA ARG A 5 -5.95 42.29 24.62
C ARG A 5 -4.72 41.45 25.00
N GLN A 6 -4.38 41.40 26.28
CA GLN A 6 -3.26 40.58 26.78
C GLN A 6 -3.51 39.09 26.57
N MET A 7 -4.72 38.60 26.85
CA MET A 7 -5.09 37.20 26.62
C MET A 7 -5.00 36.81 25.14
N VAL A 8 -5.51 37.67 24.24
CA VAL A 8 -5.44 37.42 22.78
C VAL A 8 -4.00 37.38 22.29
N VAL A 9 -3.14 38.31 22.74
CA VAL A 9 -1.73 38.34 22.36
C VAL A 9 -0.97 37.12 22.88
N THR A 10 -1.20 36.71 24.14
CA THR A 10 -0.57 35.51 24.68
C THR A 10 -0.96 34.26 23.89
N LEU A 11 -2.26 34.08 23.60
CA LEU A 11 -2.72 32.91 22.85
C LEU A 11 -2.15 32.89 21.41
N LEU A 12 -2.13 34.04 20.74
CA LEU A 12 -1.58 34.17 19.39
C LEU A 12 -0.08 33.86 19.37
N THR A 13 0.67 34.33 20.37
CA THR A 13 2.11 34.09 20.47
C THR A 13 2.40 32.61 20.70
N VAL A 14 1.69 31.96 21.62
CA VAL A 14 1.87 30.52 21.87
C VAL A 14 1.47 29.70 20.66
N ALA A 15 0.36 30.03 20.00
CA ALA A 15 -0.09 29.33 18.80
C ALA A 15 0.95 29.43 17.67
N VAL A 16 1.47 30.63 17.40
CA VAL A 16 2.52 30.83 16.38
C VAL A 16 3.78 30.05 16.71
N VAL A 17 4.24 30.07 17.96
CA VAL A 17 5.43 29.31 18.39
C VAL A 17 5.21 27.81 18.22
N CYS A 18 4.06 27.27 18.65
CA CYS A 18 3.74 25.86 18.49
C CYS A 18 3.65 25.44 17.01
N SER A 19 3.03 26.26 16.15
CA SER A 19 2.94 25.98 14.71
C SER A 19 4.32 25.98 14.03
N ILE A 20 5.20 26.91 14.39
CA ILE A 20 6.57 26.96 13.83
C ILE A 20 7.36 25.72 14.23
N ILE A 21 7.31 25.34 15.52
CA ILE A 21 8.00 24.14 16.02
C ILE A 21 7.48 22.89 15.31
N LEU A 22 6.16 22.73 15.22
CA LEU A 22 5.55 21.57 14.56
C LEU A 22 5.91 21.51 13.07
N SER A 23 5.91 22.65 12.37
CA SER A 23 6.31 22.73 10.96
C SER A 23 7.77 22.33 10.75
N PHE A 24 8.66 22.76 11.64
CA PHE A 24 10.08 22.42 11.55
C PHE A 24 10.30 20.91 11.77
N VAL A 25 9.69 20.34 12.82
CA VAL A 25 9.73 18.90 13.10
C VAL A 25 9.17 18.10 11.92
N TYR A 26 8.03 18.53 11.37
CA TYR A 26 7.42 17.87 10.23
C TYR A 26 8.36 17.87 9.02
N SER A 27 8.92 19.04 8.64
CA SER A 27 9.80 19.18 7.47
C SER A 27 11.06 18.32 7.51
N PHE A 28 11.63 18.09 8.70
CA PHE A 28 12.78 17.19 8.87
C PHE A 28 12.39 15.71 8.89
N THR A 29 11.16 15.38 9.28
CA THR A 29 10.69 13.99 9.40
C THR A 29 10.13 13.46 8.08
N THR A 30 9.50 14.31 7.25
CA THR A 30 8.94 13.94 5.94
C THR A 30 9.90 13.14 5.03
N PRO A 31 11.19 13.49 4.86
CA PRO A 31 12.06 12.76 3.93
C PRO A 31 12.28 11.29 4.34
N ARG A 32 12.29 10.99 5.64
CA ARG A 32 12.40 9.61 6.15
C ARG A 32 11.16 8.78 5.82
N ILE A 33 9.98 9.40 5.83
CA ILE A 33 8.71 8.73 5.54
C ILE A 33 8.66 8.30 4.08
N ILE A 34 9.08 9.18 3.17
CA ILE A 34 8.99 8.94 1.72
C ILE A 34 9.91 7.79 1.30
N GLU A 35 11.16 7.78 1.77
CA GLU A 35 12.12 6.73 1.42
C GLU A 35 11.70 5.36 1.97
N THR A 36 11.23 5.34 3.21
CA THR A 36 10.75 4.11 3.85
C THR A 36 9.50 3.58 3.15
N GLN A 37 8.56 4.47 2.78
CA GLN A 37 7.37 4.10 2.02
C GLN A 37 7.72 3.55 0.64
N LYS A 38 8.67 4.18 -0.06
CA LYS A 38 9.12 3.72 -1.38
C LYS A 38 9.73 2.32 -1.32
N ASN A 39 10.54 2.04 -0.31
CA ASN A 39 11.12 0.71 -0.11
C ASN A 39 10.04 -0.33 0.22
N MET A 40 9.09 -0.02 1.10
CA MET A 40 7.97 -0.92 1.41
C MET A 40 7.12 -1.23 0.17
N THR A 41 6.83 -0.23 -0.66
CA THR A 41 6.13 -0.43 -1.94
C THR A 41 6.95 -1.36 -2.83
N LEU A 42 8.23 -1.05 -3.05
CA LEU A 42 9.12 -1.84 -3.90
C LEU A 42 9.22 -3.31 -3.43
N ASP A 43 9.38 -3.52 -2.12
CA ASP A 43 9.43 -4.86 -1.53
C ASP A 43 8.10 -5.59 -1.75
N GLY A 44 6.98 -4.89 -1.67
CA GLY A 44 5.66 -5.42 -2.00
C GLY A 44 5.49 -5.84 -3.46
N LEU A 45 6.01 -5.03 -4.39
CA LEU A 45 5.97 -5.35 -5.83
C LEU A 45 6.84 -6.58 -6.14
N LYS A 46 8.02 -6.68 -5.52
CA LYS A 46 8.95 -7.81 -5.68
C LYS A 46 8.40 -9.12 -5.12
N GLN A 47 7.50 -9.08 -4.14
CA GLN A 47 6.86 -10.28 -3.58
C GLN A 47 5.86 -10.92 -4.55
N VAL A 48 5.27 -10.14 -5.47
CA VAL A 48 4.23 -10.66 -6.37
C VAL A 48 4.76 -11.02 -7.75
N ILE A 49 5.85 -10.41 -8.21
CA ILE A 49 6.50 -10.74 -9.48
C ILE A 49 8.01 -10.48 -9.41
N SER A 50 8.79 -11.35 -10.05
CA SER A 50 10.23 -11.17 -10.19
C SER A 50 10.52 -10.22 -11.35
N ALA A 51 11.05 -9.03 -11.05
CA ALA A 51 11.42 -8.02 -12.04
C ALA A 51 12.67 -7.26 -11.60
N HIS A 52 13.39 -6.69 -12.57
CA HIS A 52 14.54 -5.86 -12.30
C HIS A 52 14.12 -4.45 -11.87
N GLU A 53 13.13 -3.89 -12.55
CA GLU A 53 12.60 -2.55 -12.29
C GLU A 53 11.07 -2.54 -12.43
N PHE A 54 10.44 -1.58 -11.73
CA PHE A 54 9.00 -1.34 -11.78
C PHE A 54 8.75 0.10 -12.24
N VAL A 55 8.19 0.24 -13.43
CA VAL A 55 7.87 1.55 -14.03
C VAL A 55 6.43 1.90 -13.70
N GLU A 56 6.21 2.98 -12.96
CA GLU A 56 4.88 3.43 -12.57
C GLU A 56 4.12 3.98 -13.79
N ILE A 57 2.96 3.38 -14.10
CA ILE A 57 2.05 3.84 -15.16
C ILE A 57 0.96 4.72 -14.55
N ILE A 58 0.36 4.25 -13.45
CA ILE A 58 -0.63 5.00 -12.67
C ILE A 58 -0.11 5.14 -11.25
N PRO A 59 0.02 6.37 -10.73
CA PRO A 59 0.54 6.62 -9.40
C PRO A 59 -0.12 5.74 -8.32
N ASP A 60 0.72 5.05 -7.55
CA ASP A 60 0.37 4.15 -6.45
C ASP A 60 -0.66 3.05 -6.78
N THR A 61 -0.85 2.75 -8.07
CA THR A 61 -1.94 1.85 -8.51
C THR A 61 -1.48 0.82 -9.53
N LEU A 62 -0.68 1.22 -10.53
CA LEU A 62 -0.29 0.34 -11.64
C LEU A 62 1.18 0.53 -12.00
N TRP A 63 1.91 -0.58 -12.06
CA TRP A 63 3.31 -0.64 -12.45
C TRP A 63 3.51 -1.65 -13.57
N ASN A 64 4.40 -1.32 -14.50
CA ASN A 64 4.96 -2.25 -15.46
C ASN A 64 6.20 -2.91 -14.85
N ALA A 65 6.27 -4.22 -14.88
CA ALA A 65 7.46 -4.97 -14.46
C ALA A 65 8.40 -5.13 -15.66
N VAL A 66 9.67 -4.76 -15.51
CA VAL A 66 10.67 -4.89 -16.59
C VAL A 66 11.88 -5.71 -16.15
N ASP A 67 12.47 -6.45 -17.07
CA ASP A 67 13.71 -7.20 -16.85
C ASP A 67 14.96 -6.30 -16.96
N SER A 68 16.15 -6.89 -16.77
CA SER A 68 17.43 -6.18 -16.87
C SER A 68 17.78 -5.70 -18.29
N LEU A 69 17.04 -6.15 -19.30
CA LEU A 69 17.16 -5.74 -20.70
C LEU A 69 16.14 -4.67 -21.07
N GLY A 70 15.23 -4.31 -20.16
CA GLY A 70 14.15 -3.35 -20.39
C GLY A 70 12.91 -3.94 -21.07
N ASN A 71 12.81 -5.27 -21.20
CA ASN A 71 11.61 -5.90 -21.74
C ASN A 71 10.53 -5.99 -20.66
N ASN A 72 9.27 -5.84 -21.07
CA ASN A 72 8.13 -6.04 -20.20
C ASN A 72 8.04 -7.52 -19.78
N THR A 73 7.98 -7.79 -18.48
CA THR A 73 7.78 -9.13 -17.92
C THR A 73 6.38 -9.32 -17.37
N GLY A 74 5.60 -8.25 -17.23
CA GLY A 74 4.26 -8.31 -16.65
C GLY A 74 3.81 -6.98 -16.06
N ILE A 75 2.71 -7.02 -15.32
CA ILE A 75 2.17 -5.86 -14.62
C ILE A 75 1.92 -6.17 -13.16
N VAL A 76 2.02 -5.14 -12.33
CA VAL A 76 1.61 -5.19 -10.94
C VAL A 76 0.58 -4.11 -10.71
N PHE A 77 -0.52 -4.45 -10.05
CA PHE A 77 -1.55 -3.47 -9.72
C PHE A 77 -2.08 -3.64 -8.30
N ARG A 78 -2.57 -2.55 -7.73
CA ARG A 78 -3.22 -2.53 -6.41
C ARG A 78 -4.72 -2.39 -6.56
N VAL A 79 -5.46 -3.17 -5.77
CA VAL A 79 -6.91 -3.09 -5.62
C VAL A 79 -7.28 -2.93 -4.16
N PHE A 80 -8.45 -2.34 -3.92
CA PHE A 80 -8.95 -2.02 -2.59
C PHE A 80 -10.40 -2.51 -2.40
N PRO A 81 -10.67 -3.82 -2.51
CA PRO A 81 -11.99 -4.36 -2.23
C PRO A 81 -12.44 -4.02 -0.80
N GLN A 82 -13.74 -3.85 -0.62
CA GLN A 82 -14.33 -3.56 0.70
C GLN A 82 -14.34 -4.83 1.56
N GLY A 83 -13.65 -4.79 2.69
CA GLY A 83 -13.73 -5.79 3.76
C GLY A 83 -14.77 -5.42 4.82
N TYR A 84 -14.78 -6.17 5.93
CA TYR A 84 -15.72 -5.95 7.03
C TYR A 84 -15.34 -4.69 7.83
N ALA A 85 -14.06 -4.53 8.15
CA ALA A 85 -13.56 -3.41 8.94
C ALA A 85 -13.08 -2.22 8.10
N GLY A 86 -13.00 -2.38 6.77
CA GLY A 86 -12.55 -1.34 5.84
C GLY A 86 -12.02 -1.92 4.53
N PRO A 87 -11.50 -1.06 3.63
CA PRO A 87 -10.85 -1.51 2.41
C PRO A 87 -9.64 -2.40 2.71
N ILE A 88 -9.46 -3.45 1.91
CA ILE A 88 -8.34 -4.39 2.00
C ILE A 88 -7.38 -4.07 0.86
N PRO A 89 -6.19 -3.48 1.12
CA PRO A 89 -5.22 -3.25 0.07
C PRO A 89 -4.59 -4.57 -0.37
N ILE A 90 -4.74 -4.90 -1.65
CA ILE A 90 -4.18 -6.11 -2.25
C ILE A 90 -3.33 -5.70 -3.44
N THR A 91 -2.11 -6.22 -3.50
CA THR A 91 -1.20 -6.10 -4.64
C THR A 91 -1.20 -7.41 -5.41
N VAL A 92 -1.36 -7.35 -6.72
CA VAL A 92 -1.45 -8.52 -7.60
C VAL A 92 -0.42 -8.38 -8.72
N GLY A 93 0.38 -9.43 -8.94
CA GLY A 93 1.29 -9.55 -10.07
C GLY A 93 0.69 -10.44 -11.16
N LEU A 94 0.77 -9.99 -12.41
CA LEU A 94 0.40 -10.74 -13.59
C LEU A 94 1.59 -10.82 -14.55
N ASP A 95 1.81 -11.98 -15.15
CA ASP A 95 2.71 -12.11 -16.29
C ASP A 95 2.04 -11.67 -17.61
N LEU A 96 2.79 -11.79 -18.71
CA LEU A 96 2.33 -11.43 -20.05
C LEU A 96 1.16 -12.29 -20.55
N ASP A 97 0.97 -13.48 -19.99
CA ASP A 97 -0.12 -14.41 -20.32
C ASP A 97 -1.36 -14.19 -19.44
N ALA A 98 -1.37 -13.11 -18.64
CA ALA A 98 -2.39 -12.81 -17.64
C ALA A 98 -2.56 -13.92 -16.58
N THR A 99 -1.48 -14.64 -16.29
CA THR A 99 -1.39 -15.59 -15.18
C THR A 99 -0.95 -14.85 -13.94
N ILE A 100 -1.58 -15.17 -12.80
CA ILE A 100 -1.19 -14.61 -11.51
C ILE A 100 0.17 -15.18 -11.09
N THR A 101 1.18 -14.31 -11.01
CA THR A 101 2.51 -14.68 -10.52
C THR A 101 2.57 -14.66 -9.00
N GLY A 102 1.69 -13.87 -8.37
CA GLY A 102 1.54 -13.83 -6.92
C GLY A 102 0.53 -12.77 -6.48
N ILE A 103 0.03 -12.94 -5.26
CA ILE A 103 -0.77 -11.93 -4.57
C ILE A 103 -0.16 -11.61 -3.22
N ARG A 104 -0.24 -10.34 -2.83
CA ARG A 104 0.18 -9.86 -1.52
C ARG A 104 -0.94 -9.04 -0.92
N ILE A 105 -1.37 -9.40 0.27
CA ILE A 105 -2.30 -8.60 1.05
C ILE A 105 -1.49 -7.73 2.00
N ALA A 106 -1.85 -6.45 2.09
CA ALA A 106 -1.18 -5.51 2.98
C ALA A 106 -1.22 -5.99 4.44
N SER A 107 -0.16 -5.69 5.19
CA SER A 107 -0.14 -5.89 6.63
C SER A 107 -0.99 -4.85 7.37
N ALA A 108 -1.16 -5.02 8.69
CA ALA A 108 -1.82 -4.03 9.53
C ALA A 108 -1.14 -2.66 9.49
N ALA A 109 0.20 -2.63 9.36
CA ALA A 109 0.97 -1.40 9.20
C ALA A 109 0.76 -0.73 7.83
N GLU A 110 0.33 -1.49 6.82
CA GLU A 110 0.12 -1.04 5.43
C GLU A 110 -1.35 -0.80 5.09
N GLY A 111 -2.24 -0.82 6.11
CA GLY A 111 -3.63 -0.41 5.98
C GLY A 111 -4.67 -1.52 6.09
N LEU A 112 -4.29 -2.78 6.34
CA LEU A 112 -5.25 -3.83 6.67
C LEU A 112 -5.86 -3.59 8.05
N LYS A 113 -7.18 -3.41 8.11
CA LYS A 113 -7.91 -3.14 9.35
C LYS A 113 -8.73 -4.33 9.86
N GLU A 114 -8.47 -5.52 9.35
CA GLU A 114 -9.22 -6.73 9.69
C GLU A 114 -8.87 -7.30 11.07
N THR A 115 -9.78 -8.14 11.59
CA THR A 115 -9.65 -8.68 12.94
C THR A 115 -8.62 -9.83 12.99
N PRO A 116 -7.63 -9.79 13.92
CA PRO A 116 -6.69 -10.88 14.11
C PRO A 116 -7.38 -12.23 14.40
N GLY A 117 -6.92 -13.31 13.78
CA GLY A 117 -7.49 -14.65 13.95
C GLY A 117 -8.80 -14.91 13.20
N LEU A 118 -9.38 -13.90 12.53
CA LEU A 118 -10.51 -14.06 11.61
C LEU A 118 -10.14 -13.52 10.22
N GLY A 119 -10.29 -12.21 10.01
CA GLY A 119 -10.12 -11.57 8.72
C GLY A 119 -8.65 -11.44 8.30
N VAL A 120 -7.71 -11.45 9.25
CA VAL A 120 -6.27 -11.42 8.95
C VAL A 120 -5.78 -12.74 8.30
N LYS A 121 -6.53 -13.84 8.40
CA LYS A 121 -6.13 -15.13 7.80
C LYS A 121 -5.90 -15.08 6.29
N ILE A 122 -6.48 -14.10 5.60
CA ILE A 122 -6.23 -13.89 4.17
C ILE A 122 -4.77 -13.56 3.86
N THR A 123 -3.98 -13.09 4.84
CA THR A 123 -2.55 -12.83 4.67
C THR A 123 -1.70 -14.09 4.80
N GLU A 124 -2.28 -15.23 5.18
CA GLU A 124 -1.54 -16.48 5.37
C GLU A 124 -1.20 -17.14 4.03
N PRO A 125 -0.03 -17.80 3.91
CA PRO A 125 0.38 -18.49 2.68
C PRO A 125 -0.67 -19.46 2.14
N ASP A 126 -1.31 -20.23 3.02
CA ASP A 126 -2.39 -21.18 2.69
C ASP A 126 -3.52 -20.53 1.88
N PHE A 127 -3.80 -19.24 2.12
CA PHE A 127 -4.78 -18.47 1.35
C PHE A 127 -4.15 -17.79 0.13
N THR A 128 -2.97 -17.19 0.23
CA THR A 128 -2.40 -16.43 -0.89
C THR A 128 -1.86 -17.31 -2.01
N GLU A 129 -1.31 -18.48 -1.69
CA GLU A 129 -0.71 -19.39 -2.67
C GLU A 129 -1.74 -20.08 -3.56
N GLN A 130 -3.02 -20.10 -3.18
CA GLN A 130 -4.08 -20.69 -3.99
C GLN A 130 -4.29 -19.97 -5.34
N PHE A 131 -3.80 -18.73 -5.47
CA PHE A 131 -3.99 -17.90 -6.66
C PHE A 131 -2.82 -17.98 -7.64
N THR A 132 -1.62 -18.32 -7.16
CA THR A 132 -0.42 -18.38 -7.99
C THR A 132 -0.56 -19.43 -9.08
N GLY A 133 -0.22 -19.08 -10.33
CA GLY A 133 -0.32 -19.96 -11.49
C GLY A 133 -1.72 -20.12 -12.06
N LYS A 134 -2.73 -19.41 -11.53
CA LYS A 134 -4.09 -19.39 -12.10
C LYS A 134 -4.25 -18.22 -13.06
N THR A 135 -5.00 -18.47 -14.12
CA THR A 135 -5.54 -17.43 -15.00
C THR A 135 -6.95 -17.05 -14.54
N VAL A 136 -7.46 -15.89 -14.97
CA VAL A 136 -8.78 -15.37 -14.58
C VAL A 136 -9.91 -16.38 -14.83
N SER A 137 -9.81 -17.21 -15.87
CA SER A 137 -10.81 -18.23 -16.22
C SER A 137 -10.81 -19.45 -15.29
N GLN A 138 -9.76 -19.63 -14.47
CA GLN A 138 -9.58 -20.76 -13.56
C GLN A 138 -9.89 -20.40 -12.10
N ILE A 139 -10.32 -19.18 -11.84
CA ILE A 139 -10.68 -18.69 -10.51
C ILE A 139 -12.19 -18.75 -10.39
N ASN A 140 -12.66 -19.72 -9.60
CA ASN A 140 -14.06 -19.83 -9.21
C ASN A 140 -14.16 -19.70 -7.69
N ILE A 141 -15.35 -19.33 -7.22
CA ILE A 141 -15.66 -19.34 -5.79
C ILE A 141 -16.20 -20.72 -5.48
N LYS A 142 -15.77 -21.30 -4.36
CA LYS A 142 -16.29 -22.60 -3.89
C LYS A 142 -17.82 -22.63 -3.76
N SER A 143 -18.47 -21.49 -3.50
CA SER A 143 -19.94 -21.37 -3.49
C SER A 143 -20.57 -21.58 -4.86
N ASP A 144 -19.82 -21.29 -5.93
CA ASP A 144 -20.24 -21.36 -7.32
C ASP A 144 -19.82 -22.69 -7.98
N GLY A 145 -19.34 -23.64 -7.17
CA GLY A 145 -19.04 -25.00 -7.60
C GLY A 145 -17.60 -25.27 -8.06
N GLY A 146 -16.65 -24.36 -7.78
CA GLY A 146 -15.22 -24.53 -8.05
C GLY A 146 -14.33 -23.86 -7.04
#